data_AF-A0A0C2DYN6-F1
#
_entry.id   AF-A0A0C2DYN6-F1
#
_cell.length_a   1.000
_cell.length_b   1.000
_cell.length_c   1.000
_cell.angle_alpha   90.00
_cell.angle_beta   90.00
_cell.angle_gamma   90.00
#
_symmetry.space_group_name_H-M   'P 1'
#
loop_
_entity.id
_entity.type
_entity.pdbx_description
1 polymer ?
#
loop_
_entity_poly.entity_id
_entity_poly.type
_entity_poly.pdbx_seq_one_letter_code
_entity_poly.pdbx_strand_id
1 'polypeptide(L)'
;MRHISTPAANFPINIRDEIRGLRKDCEFLHRLSKVTSESPMIENALDQVQLDTILAPYHPESPKKFEEELQDAERFLMDFVDSAYSGVKPLLVTDWDGTMKDYCSQYATNLQPVYSAVVMGRFAELFTRATAVLTAGPLRGPGILDLTALPINGPVLFSGSWGREWWLRGRRVVHEDGISEEGFDAIGRLSDEQMTDLLEDSSFAQFALVGSGVQRKVDRLTLGVQTVFGHVPLELVVRYIDAVKERIHRVDPNNAVSFSFKLVRLELYLM
;
A
#
# COMPACT_ATOMS: atom_id res chain seq x y z
N MET A 1 1.96 20.06 5.74
CA MET A 1 1.24 19.30 6.78
C MET A 1 -0.16 19.88 6.95
N ARG A 2 -1.12 19.04 7.31
CA ARG A 2 -2.46 19.43 7.79
C ARG A 2 -2.65 18.85 9.19
N HIS A 3 -3.75 19.20 9.85
CA HIS A 3 -4.09 18.66 11.16
C HIS A 3 -5.43 17.94 11.07
N ILE A 4 -5.52 16.80 11.76
CA ILE A 4 -6.78 16.10 12.03
C ILE A 4 -7.03 16.22 13.53
N SER A 5 -8.22 16.69 13.89
CA SER A 5 -8.62 16.86 15.28
C SER A 5 -9.78 15.92 15.61
N THR A 6 -9.65 15.21 16.73
CA THR A 6 -10.74 14.53 17.43
C THR A 6 -11.08 15.33 18.70
N PRO A 7 -12.18 15.01 19.42
CA PRO A 7 -12.46 15.64 20.71
C PRO A 7 -11.33 15.50 21.75
N ALA A 8 -10.50 14.46 21.63
CA ALA A 8 -9.44 14.14 22.59
C ALA A 8 -8.02 14.40 22.07
N ALA A 9 -7.82 14.64 20.77
CA ALA A 9 -6.49 14.79 20.18
C ALA A 9 -6.45 15.74 18.98
N ASN A 10 -5.30 16.37 18.75
CA ASN A 10 -5.00 17.12 17.54
C ASN A 10 -3.66 16.63 16.99
N PHE A 11 -3.68 16.04 15.80
CA PHE A 11 -2.55 15.31 15.26
C PHE A 11 -2.12 15.86 13.88
N PRO A 12 -0.83 16.20 13.69
CA PRO A 12 -0.32 16.62 12.40
C PRO A 12 -0.20 15.44 11.44
N ILE A 13 -0.78 15.58 10.25
CA ILE A 13 -0.72 14.59 9.17
C ILE A 13 0.03 15.17 7.96
N ASN A 14 0.89 14.34 7.37
CA ASN A 14 1.68 14.71 6.19
C ASN A 14 1.02 14.21 4.90
N ILE A 15 0.09 15.01 4.38
CA ILE A 15 -0.66 14.68 3.15
C ILE A 15 0.07 15.07 1.84
N ARG A 16 1.42 15.09 1.85
CA ARG A 16 2.21 15.56 0.70
C ARG A 16 2.06 14.61 -0.49
N ASP A 17 2.04 13.32 -0.22
CA ASP A 17 1.97 12.28 -1.23
C ASP A 17 0.60 12.30 -1.93
N GLU A 18 -0.48 12.37 -1.16
CA GLU A 18 -1.87 12.44 -1.62
C GLU A 18 -2.11 13.70 -2.49
N ILE A 19 -1.62 14.86 -2.05
CA ILE A 19 -1.69 16.09 -2.85
C ILE A 19 -0.93 15.94 -4.17
N ARG A 20 0.25 15.31 -4.14
CA ARG A 20 1.06 15.11 -5.35
C ARG A 20 0.39 14.13 -6.30
N GLY A 21 -0.14 13.01 -5.81
CA GLY A 21 -0.90 12.04 -6.59
C GLY A 21 -2.08 12.71 -7.29
N LEU A 22 -2.92 13.44 -6.55
CA LEU A 22 -4.06 14.18 -7.12
C LEU A 22 -3.63 15.23 -8.15
N ARG A 23 -2.53 15.95 -7.93
CA ARG A 23 -2.04 16.94 -8.92
C ARG A 23 -1.59 16.27 -10.23
N LYS A 24 -0.86 15.17 -10.14
CA LYS A 24 -0.44 14.39 -11.32
C LYS A 24 -1.67 13.85 -12.05
N ASP A 25 -2.65 13.32 -11.33
CA ASP A 25 -3.89 12.80 -11.92
C ASP A 25 -4.75 13.89 -12.56
N CYS A 26 -4.93 15.04 -11.92
CA CYS A 26 -5.66 16.16 -12.51
C CYS A 26 -5.04 16.60 -13.83
N GLU A 27 -3.71 16.73 -13.89
CA GLU A 27 -3.01 17.10 -15.12
C GLU A 27 -3.11 16.01 -16.19
N PHE A 28 -2.93 14.74 -15.81
CA PHE A 28 -3.07 13.60 -16.71
C PHE A 28 -4.47 13.52 -17.31
N LEU A 29 -5.52 13.56 -16.48
CA LEU A 29 -6.91 13.48 -16.92
C LEU A 29 -7.31 14.71 -17.75
N HIS A 30 -6.82 15.90 -17.40
CA HIS A 30 -7.04 17.12 -18.18
C HIS A 30 -6.45 16.99 -19.59
N ARG A 31 -5.20 16.54 -19.72
CA ARG A 31 -4.59 16.33 -21.04
C ARG A 31 -5.30 15.22 -21.82
N LEU A 32 -5.60 14.10 -21.18
CA LEU A 32 -6.33 13.00 -21.80
C LEU A 32 -7.71 13.44 -22.32
N SER A 33 -8.44 14.29 -21.58
CA SER A 33 -9.75 14.80 -21.98
C SER A 33 -9.70 15.67 -23.25
N LYS A 34 -8.58 16.37 -23.48
CA LYS A 34 -8.37 17.19 -24.68
C LYS A 34 -8.04 16.36 -25.92
N VAL A 35 -7.35 15.24 -25.74
CA VAL A 35 -7.00 14.36 -26.87
C VAL A 35 -8.16 13.45 -27.25
N THR A 36 -8.93 12.99 -26.26
CA THR A 36 -10.10 12.11 -26.49
C THR A 36 -11.27 12.83 -27.18
N SER A 37 -11.32 14.17 -27.19
CA SER A 37 -12.25 14.90 -28.05
C SER A 37 -11.93 14.79 -29.55
N GLU A 38 -10.72 14.37 -29.91
CA GLU A 38 -10.25 14.23 -31.29
C GLU A 38 -10.07 12.76 -31.71
N SER A 39 -9.91 11.84 -30.76
CA SER A 39 -9.78 10.39 -30.98
C SER A 39 -10.74 9.60 -30.10
N PRO A 40 -11.68 8.82 -30.68
CA PRO A 40 -12.70 8.11 -29.91
C PRO A 40 -12.16 6.91 -29.12
N MET A 41 -10.92 6.47 -29.37
CA MET A 41 -10.26 5.37 -28.68
C MET A 41 -9.22 5.88 -27.69
N ILE A 42 -9.35 5.47 -26.43
CA ILE A 42 -8.49 5.92 -25.33
C ILE A 42 -7.03 5.50 -25.54
N GLU A 43 -6.80 4.37 -26.20
CA GLU A 43 -5.47 3.82 -26.47
C GLU A 43 -4.64 4.76 -27.33
N ASN A 44 -5.23 5.28 -28.41
CA ASN A 44 -4.59 6.24 -29.31
C ASN A 44 -4.42 7.62 -28.67
N ALA A 45 -5.26 7.94 -27.68
CA ALA A 45 -5.17 9.20 -26.95
C ALA A 45 -4.02 9.18 -25.93
N LEU A 46 -3.76 8.03 -25.30
CA LEU A 46 -2.69 7.88 -24.31
C LEU A 46 -1.30 8.17 -24.90
N ASP A 47 -1.04 7.75 -26.15
CA ASP A 47 0.25 7.98 -26.81
C ASP A 47 0.55 9.48 -27.05
N GLN A 48 -0.49 10.32 -27.04
CA GLN A 48 -0.36 11.77 -27.19
C GLN A 48 -0.26 12.50 -25.84
N VAL A 49 -0.56 11.81 -24.74
CA VAL A 49 -0.36 12.35 -23.40
C VAL A 49 1.12 12.19 -23.05
N GLN A 50 1.87 13.28 -23.22
CA GLN A 50 3.29 13.39 -22.84
C GLN A 50 3.46 13.27 -21.32
N LEU A 51 3.37 12.04 -20.79
CA LEU A 51 3.33 11.74 -19.36
C LEU A 51 4.67 12.07 -18.68
N ASP A 52 5.78 11.88 -19.38
CA ASP A 52 7.12 12.29 -18.96
C ASP A 52 7.16 13.77 -18.52
N THR A 53 6.54 14.67 -19.29
CA THR A 53 6.49 16.10 -18.94
C THR A 53 5.61 16.42 -17.73
N ILE A 54 4.65 15.54 -17.39
CA ILE A 54 3.84 15.65 -16.17
C ILE A 54 4.66 15.19 -14.95
N LEU A 55 5.47 14.15 -15.11
CA LEU A 55 6.18 13.48 -14.02
C LEU A 55 7.55 14.09 -13.71
N ALA A 56 8.31 14.51 -14.73
CA ALA A 56 9.66 15.03 -14.59
C ALA A 56 9.81 16.18 -13.56
N PRO A 57 8.87 17.13 -13.44
CA PRO A 57 8.95 18.19 -12.42
C PRO A 57 8.90 17.69 -10.96
N TYR A 58 8.49 16.45 -10.73
CA TYR A 58 8.38 15.85 -9.39
C TYR A 58 9.60 15.02 -8.99
N HIS A 59 10.56 14.81 -9.90
CA HIS A 59 11.79 14.07 -9.60
C HIS A 59 12.60 14.79 -8.51
N PRO A 60 13.14 14.06 -7.49
CA PRO A 60 13.78 14.68 -6.34
C PRO A 60 15.07 15.45 -6.68
N GLU A 61 15.78 15.06 -7.74
CA GLU A 61 17.03 15.70 -8.16
C GLU A 61 16.79 16.81 -9.19
N SER A 62 16.37 16.46 -10.40
CA SER A 62 16.01 17.41 -11.46
C SER A 62 15.21 16.73 -12.58
N PRO A 63 14.49 17.50 -13.42
CA PRO A 63 13.88 16.98 -14.65
C PRO A 63 14.88 16.38 -15.63
N LYS A 64 16.12 16.89 -15.68
CA LYS A 64 17.18 16.33 -16.53
C LYS A 64 17.59 14.94 -16.05
N LYS A 65 17.76 14.76 -14.73
CA LYS A 65 18.10 13.45 -14.15
C LYS A 65 17.00 12.42 -14.42
N PHE A 66 15.73 12.86 -14.35
CA PHE A 66 14.58 12.04 -14.73
C PHE A 66 14.66 11.54 -16.18
N GLU A 67 15.01 12.42 -17.13
CA GLU A 67 15.15 12.05 -18.54
C GLU A 67 16.24 11.00 -18.76
N GLU A 68 17.40 11.17 -18.11
CA GLU A 68 18.51 10.21 -18.16
C GLU A 68 18.07 8.82 -17.64
N GLU A 69 17.43 8.78 -16.48
CA GLU A 69 16.95 7.52 -15.89
C GLU A 69 15.79 6.89 -16.67
N LEU A 70 14.92 7.70 -17.26
CA LEU A 70 13.83 7.23 -18.12
C LEU A 70 14.38 6.51 -19.35
N GLN A 71 15.37 7.08 -20.02
CA GLN A 71 15.99 6.46 -21.19
C GLN A 71 16.66 5.12 -20.85
N ASP A 72 17.28 5.03 -19.68
CA ASP A 72 17.90 3.78 -19.20
C ASP A 72 16.82 2.73 -18.88
N ALA A 73 15.74 3.14 -18.21
CA ALA A 73 14.61 2.28 -17.88
C ALA A 73 13.88 1.78 -19.14
N GLU A 74 13.68 2.63 -20.15
CA GLU A 74 13.08 2.25 -21.43
C GLU A 74 13.89 1.18 -22.14
N ARG A 75 15.22 1.33 -22.22
CA ARG A 75 16.08 0.30 -22.82
C ARG A 75 15.98 -1.02 -22.07
N PHE A 76 16.01 -0.98 -20.74
CA PHE A 76 15.84 -2.17 -19.91
C PHE A 76 14.48 -2.86 -20.12
N LEU A 77 13.40 -2.08 -20.23
CA LEU A 77 12.06 -2.62 -20.48
C LEU A 77 11.92 -3.19 -21.90
N MET A 78 12.55 -2.59 -22.91
CA MET A 78 12.57 -3.15 -24.26
C MET A 78 13.26 -4.52 -24.28
N ASP A 79 14.43 -4.65 -23.65
CA ASP A 79 15.11 -5.95 -23.52
C ASP A 79 14.25 -6.99 -22.79
N PHE A 80 13.50 -6.57 -21.75
CA PHE A 80 12.56 -7.42 -21.04
C PHE A 80 11.42 -7.90 -21.96
N VAL A 81 10.83 -7.00 -22.75
CA VAL A 81 9.76 -7.34 -23.70
C VAL A 81 10.29 -8.30 -24.79
N ASP A 82 11.48 -8.03 -25.30
CA ASP A 82 12.14 -8.83 -26.34
C ASP A 82 12.64 -10.19 -25.81
N SER A 83 12.74 -10.36 -24.48
CA SER A 83 13.13 -11.63 -23.85
C SER A 83 12.12 -12.77 -24.06
N ALA A 84 11.01 -12.52 -24.73
CA ALA A 84 10.04 -13.50 -25.20
C ALA A 84 10.59 -14.45 -26.30
N TYR A 85 11.85 -14.88 -26.20
CA TYR A 85 12.57 -15.75 -27.13
C TYR A 85 11.86 -17.07 -27.48
N SER A 86 10.92 -17.52 -26.63
CA SER A 86 10.13 -18.75 -26.82
C SER A 86 8.72 -18.50 -27.37
N GLY A 87 8.37 -17.25 -27.75
CA GLY A 87 7.01 -16.84 -28.09
C GLY A 87 6.08 -16.70 -26.88
N VAL A 88 6.62 -16.85 -25.66
CA VAL A 88 5.88 -16.74 -24.41
C VAL A 88 6.25 -15.42 -23.73
N LYS A 89 5.25 -14.56 -23.46
CA LYS A 89 5.45 -13.29 -22.74
C LYS A 89 6.14 -13.54 -21.38
N PRO A 90 7.04 -12.65 -20.92
CA PRO A 90 7.75 -12.79 -19.65
C PRO A 90 6.85 -12.66 -18.41
N LEU A 91 7.40 -12.99 -17.24
CA LEU A 91 6.77 -12.73 -15.93
C LEU A 91 7.31 -11.42 -15.37
N LEU A 92 6.42 -10.61 -14.81
CA LEU A 92 6.81 -9.45 -14.01
C LEU A 92 6.42 -9.69 -12.55
N VAL A 93 7.38 -9.48 -11.66
CA VAL A 93 7.14 -9.52 -10.21
C VAL A 93 7.64 -8.21 -9.65
N THR A 94 6.83 -7.54 -8.84
CA THR A 94 7.17 -6.23 -8.30
C THR A 94 6.69 -6.07 -6.87
N ASP A 95 7.44 -5.27 -6.11
CA ASP A 95 7.01 -4.73 -4.83
C ASP A 95 6.10 -3.50 -5.07
N TRP A 96 5.41 -3.03 -4.02
CA TRP A 96 4.49 -1.89 -4.12
C TRP A 96 5.10 -0.60 -3.58
N ASP A 97 5.33 -0.55 -2.26
CA ASP A 97 5.63 0.67 -1.51
C ASP A 97 7.08 1.11 -1.70
N GLY A 98 7.28 2.23 -2.40
CA GLY A 98 8.59 2.71 -2.81
C GLY A 98 9.09 2.14 -4.15
N THR A 99 8.30 1.26 -4.78
CA THR A 99 8.63 0.63 -6.06
C THR A 99 7.66 1.07 -7.16
N MET A 100 6.39 0.64 -7.09
CA MET A 100 5.34 1.05 -8.03
C MET A 100 4.55 2.28 -7.57
N LYS A 101 4.70 2.64 -6.29
CA LYS A 101 4.04 3.78 -5.65
C LYS A 101 5.01 4.50 -4.71
N ASP A 102 5.09 5.83 -4.83
CA ASP A 102 5.85 6.70 -3.91
C ASP A 102 5.48 6.38 -2.43
N TYR A 103 6.46 6.42 -1.52
CA TYR A 103 6.18 6.22 -0.09
C TYR A 103 5.19 7.27 0.45
N CYS A 104 4.13 6.79 1.09
CA CYS A 104 3.20 7.63 1.84
C CYS A 104 3.54 7.64 3.33
N SER A 105 3.20 8.74 4.03
CA SER A 105 3.43 8.84 5.47
C SER A 105 2.43 8.02 6.30
N GLN A 106 1.29 7.68 5.70
CA GLN A 106 0.21 6.90 6.31
C GLN A 106 -0.23 5.80 5.35
N TYR A 107 -0.23 4.55 5.80
CA TYR A 107 -0.65 3.45 4.94
C TYR A 107 -2.13 3.55 4.55
N ALA A 108 -2.99 4.00 5.47
CA ALA A 108 -4.42 4.12 5.25
C ALA A 108 -4.81 5.08 4.10
N THR A 109 -3.92 5.99 3.72
CA THR A 109 -4.12 6.96 2.63
C THR A 109 -3.08 6.82 1.52
N ASN A 110 -2.39 5.69 1.45
CA ASN A 110 -1.39 5.40 0.43
C ASN A 110 -2.03 4.99 -0.90
N LEU A 111 -2.83 5.90 -1.45
CA LEU A 111 -3.68 5.69 -2.62
C LEU A 111 -2.88 5.73 -3.91
N GLN A 112 -3.08 4.74 -4.78
CA GLN A 112 -2.47 4.72 -6.11
C GLN A 112 -3.09 5.79 -7.02
N PRO A 113 -2.28 6.61 -7.72
CA PRO A 113 -2.81 7.56 -8.69
C PRO A 113 -3.26 6.86 -9.99
N VAL A 114 -4.26 7.43 -10.66
CA VAL A 114 -4.90 6.94 -11.88
C VAL A 114 -3.89 6.72 -13.02
N TYR A 115 -3.00 7.68 -13.28
CA TYR A 115 -2.05 7.55 -14.40
C TYR A 115 -1.19 6.27 -14.27
N SER A 116 -0.77 5.95 -13.04
CA SER A 116 0.07 4.79 -12.77
C SER A 116 -0.70 3.48 -12.94
N ALA A 117 -1.97 3.45 -12.55
CA ALA A 117 -2.84 2.29 -12.73
C ALA A 117 -3.09 2.01 -14.22
N VAL A 118 -3.34 3.05 -15.02
CA VAL A 118 -3.55 2.89 -16.47
C VAL A 118 -2.30 2.31 -17.14
N VAL A 119 -1.13 2.91 -16.91
CA VAL A 119 0.11 2.46 -17.57
C VAL A 119 0.53 1.07 -17.09
N MET A 120 0.47 0.80 -15.78
CA MET A 120 0.81 -0.51 -15.22
C MET A 120 -0.15 -1.60 -15.69
N GLY A 121 -1.45 -1.31 -15.74
CA GLY A 121 -2.48 -2.24 -16.22
C GLY A 121 -2.26 -2.60 -17.68
N ARG A 122 -2.05 -1.61 -18.55
CA ARG A 122 -1.75 -1.84 -19.97
C ARG A 122 -0.44 -2.59 -20.17
N PHE A 123 0.61 -2.24 -19.43
CA PHE A 123 1.89 -2.94 -19.54
C PHE A 123 1.75 -4.43 -19.17
N ALA A 124 1.07 -4.73 -18.06
CA ALA A 124 0.81 -6.10 -17.64
C ALA A 124 0.03 -6.89 -18.71
N GLU A 125 -1.04 -6.33 -19.26
CA GLU A 125 -1.85 -6.98 -20.29
C GLU A 125 -1.08 -7.23 -21.60
N LEU A 126 -0.35 -6.22 -22.05
CA LEU A 126 0.29 -6.24 -23.37
C LEU A 126 1.61 -7.01 -23.38
N PHE A 127 2.37 -7.01 -22.29
CA PHE A 127 3.76 -7.46 -22.33
C PHE A 127 4.09 -8.61 -21.37
N THR A 128 3.20 -9.00 -20.47
CA THR A 128 3.49 -10.10 -19.53
C THR A 128 2.49 -11.23 -19.67
N ARG A 129 2.92 -12.44 -19.31
CA ARG A 129 1.99 -13.59 -19.14
C ARG A 129 1.35 -13.61 -17.76
N ALA A 130 2.02 -13.00 -16.79
CA ALA A 130 1.50 -12.70 -15.47
C ALA A 130 2.32 -11.58 -14.84
N THR A 131 1.62 -10.68 -14.17
CA THR A 131 2.21 -9.64 -13.32
C THR A 131 1.77 -9.87 -11.88
N ALA A 132 2.72 -10.01 -10.96
CA ALA A 132 2.45 -10.21 -9.55
C ALA A 132 2.97 -9.04 -8.72
N VAL A 133 2.10 -8.51 -7.86
CA VAL A 133 2.42 -7.49 -6.86
C VAL A 133 2.51 -8.17 -5.50
N LEU A 134 3.67 -8.04 -4.85
CA LEU A 134 3.85 -8.47 -3.47
C LEU A 134 3.91 -7.24 -2.57
N THR A 135 3.04 -7.17 -1.57
CA THR A 135 3.15 -6.17 -0.49
C THR A 135 3.27 -6.82 0.88
N ALA A 136 3.89 -6.09 1.80
CA ALA A 136 3.96 -6.44 3.20
C ALA A 136 2.62 -6.23 3.94
N GLY A 137 1.75 -5.33 3.48
CA GLY A 137 0.43 -5.05 4.07
C GLY A 137 -0.62 -6.12 3.75
N PRO A 138 -1.82 -6.05 4.34
CA PRO A 138 -2.89 -7.02 4.07
C PRO A 138 -3.55 -6.77 2.71
N LEU A 139 -4.42 -7.69 2.28
CA LEU A 139 -5.24 -7.49 1.08
C LEU A 139 -6.33 -6.44 1.27
N ARG A 140 -6.98 -6.41 2.44
CA ARG A 140 -8.09 -5.48 2.77
C ARG A 140 -8.05 -5.00 4.23
N GLY A 141 -8.79 -3.93 4.51
CA GLY A 141 -9.20 -3.52 5.86
C GLY A 141 -8.26 -2.65 6.70
N PRO A 142 -7.62 -1.58 6.18
CA PRO A 142 -7.34 -1.24 4.78
C PRO A 142 -6.16 -2.08 4.25
N GLY A 143 -6.20 -2.46 2.98
CA GLY A 143 -5.12 -3.21 2.34
C GLY A 143 -4.91 -2.82 0.88
N ILE A 144 -3.99 -3.50 0.19
CA ILE A 144 -3.63 -3.14 -1.19
C ILE A 144 -4.82 -3.08 -2.15
N LEU A 145 -5.85 -3.93 -1.96
CA LEU A 145 -7.05 -3.93 -2.80
C LEU A 145 -7.96 -2.73 -2.55
N ASP A 146 -7.82 -2.06 -1.40
CA ASP A 146 -8.56 -0.85 -1.07
C ASP A 146 -7.77 0.42 -1.47
N LEU A 147 -6.46 0.27 -1.70
CA LEU A 147 -5.54 1.37 -2.00
C LEU A 147 -5.18 1.48 -3.49
N THR A 148 -5.39 0.41 -4.26
CA THR A 148 -5.10 0.37 -5.71
C THR A 148 -6.22 0.99 -6.54
N ALA A 149 -5.84 1.63 -7.65
CA ALA A 149 -6.76 2.07 -8.70
C ALA A 149 -6.80 1.09 -9.90
N LEU A 150 -6.07 -0.03 -9.83
CA LEU A 150 -6.08 -1.08 -10.84
C LEU A 150 -7.34 -1.96 -10.72
N PRO A 151 -7.78 -2.59 -11.83
CA PRO A 151 -8.80 -3.62 -11.77
C PRO A 151 -8.33 -4.82 -10.94
N ILE A 152 -9.02 -5.10 -9.83
CA ILE A 152 -8.67 -6.18 -8.88
C ILE A 152 -8.65 -7.57 -9.55
N ASN A 153 -9.53 -7.80 -10.53
CA ASN A 153 -9.59 -9.06 -11.30
C ASN A 153 -9.03 -8.90 -12.73
N GLY A 154 -8.12 -7.93 -12.93
CA GLY A 154 -7.48 -7.65 -14.21
C GLY A 154 -6.19 -8.46 -14.44
N PRO A 155 -5.24 -7.92 -15.23
CA PRO A 155 -4.00 -8.60 -15.59
C PRO A 155 -2.95 -8.65 -14.46
N VAL A 156 -3.18 -7.91 -13.36
CA VAL A 156 -2.28 -7.84 -12.21
C VAL A 156 -2.83 -8.68 -11.05
N LEU A 157 -2.01 -9.57 -10.53
CA LEU A 157 -2.29 -10.40 -9.36
C LEU A 157 -1.78 -9.70 -8.11
N PHE A 158 -2.64 -9.51 -7.11
CA PHE A 158 -2.27 -8.86 -5.86
C PHE A 158 -2.08 -9.89 -4.74
N SER A 159 -0.98 -9.73 -4.01
CA SER A 159 -0.73 -10.44 -2.77
C SER A 159 -0.63 -9.48 -1.59
N GLY A 160 -1.01 -9.97 -0.42
CA GLY A 160 -0.76 -9.35 0.87
C GLY A 160 0.16 -10.22 1.72
N SER A 161 0.55 -9.71 2.88
CA SER A 161 1.28 -10.45 3.90
C SER A 161 2.50 -11.20 3.32
N TRP A 162 3.29 -10.52 2.48
CA TRP A 162 4.51 -11.06 1.86
C TRP A 162 4.26 -12.27 0.95
N GLY A 163 3.07 -12.36 0.35
CA GLY A 163 2.68 -13.49 -0.50
C GLY A 163 2.00 -14.63 0.25
N ARG A 164 1.72 -14.48 1.54
CA ARG A 164 0.91 -15.45 2.30
C ARG A 164 -0.58 -15.37 1.98
N GLU A 165 -1.05 -14.28 1.39
CA GLU A 165 -2.42 -14.18 0.91
C GLU A 165 -2.45 -13.60 -0.49
N TRP A 166 -3.36 -14.10 -1.32
CA TRP A 166 -3.53 -13.67 -2.70
C TRP A 166 -4.99 -13.44 -3.04
N TRP A 167 -5.25 -12.48 -3.91
CA TRP A 167 -6.54 -12.35 -4.56
C TRP A 167 -6.49 -12.99 -5.94
N LEU A 168 -7.10 -14.16 -6.09
CA LEU A 168 -7.08 -14.94 -7.33
C LEU A 168 -8.51 -15.27 -7.74
N ARG A 169 -8.92 -14.88 -8.96
CA ARG A 169 -10.23 -15.22 -9.54
C ARG A 169 -11.41 -14.86 -8.62
N GLY A 170 -11.40 -13.66 -8.06
CA GLY A 170 -12.50 -13.17 -7.20
C GLY A 170 -12.54 -13.76 -5.79
N ARG A 171 -11.52 -14.52 -5.37
CA ARG A 171 -11.43 -15.10 -4.02
C ARG A 171 -10.08 -14.83 -3.37
N ARG A 172 -10.10 -14.69 -2.05
CA ARG A 172 -8.91 -14.68 -1.20
C ARG A 172 -8.41 -16.11 -1.01
N VAL A 173 -7.14 -16.34 -1.26
CA VAL A 173 -6.42 -17.60 -0.98
C VAL A 173 -5.36 -17.29 0.07
N VAL A 174 -5.30 -18.07 1.14
CA VAL A 174 -4.37 -17.87 2.26
C VAL A 174 -3.48 -19.11 2.41
N HIS A 175 -2.20 -18.87 2.64
CA HIS A 175 -1.16 -19.86 2.92
C HIS A 175 -0.75 -19.74 4.39
N GLU A 176 -1.29 -20.64 5.20
CA GLU A 176 -1.18 -20.65 6.67
C GLU A 176 0.04 -21.47 7.15
N ASP A 177 0.99 -21.76 6.25
CA ASP A 177 2.16 -22.57 6.55
C ASP A 177 2.91 -22.02 7.77
N GLY A 178 2.96 -22.83 8.83
CA GLY A 178 3.63 -22.51 10.09
C GLY A 178 2.80 -21.70 11.09
N ILE A 179 1.47 -21.64 10.94
CA ILE A 179 0.56 -20.94 11.87
C ILE A 179 -0.42 -21.96 12.48
N SER A 180 -0.57 -21.97 13.80
CA SER A 180 -1.56 -22.78 14.51
C SER A 180 -2.98 -22.21 14.31
N GLU A 181 -4.00 -23.09 14.31
CA GLU A 181 -5.40 -22.65 14.22
C GLU A 181 -5.77 -21.72 15.38
N GLU A 182 -5.31 -22.04 16.59
CA GLU A 182 -5.55 -21.23 17.79
C GLU A 182 -4.93 -19.84 17.67
N GLY A 183 -3.72 -19.75 17.11
CA GLY A 183 -3.05 -18.48 16.88
C GLY A 183 -3.79 -17.63 15.85
N PHE A 184 -4.20 -18.24 14.74
CA PHE A 184 -4.93 -17.53 13.68
C PHE A 184 -6.25 -16.95 14.20
N ASP A 185 -6.99 -17.71 14.99
CA ASP A 185 -8.21 -17.24 15.67
C ASP A 185 -7.92 -16.11 16.67
N ALA A 186 -6.87 -16.24 17.49
CA ALA A 186 -6.49 -15.22 18.45
C ALA A 186 -6.14 -13.88 17.78
N ILE A 187 -5.39 -13.88 16.67
CA ILE A 187 -5.14 -12.65 15.90
C ILE A 187 -6.43 -12.08 15.34
N GLY A 188 -7.34 -12.94 14.87
CA GLY A 188 -8.66 -12.53 14.40
C GLY A 188 -9.44 -11.78 15.46
N ARG A 189 -9.65 -12.39 16.63
CA ARG A 189 -10.37 -11.77 17.76
C ARG A 189 -9.69 -10.49 18.27
N LEU A 190 -8.36 -10.48 18.36
CA LEU A 190 -7.62 -9.29 18.76
C LEU A 190 -7.84 -8.15 17.76
N SER A 191 -7.71 -8.40 16.46
CA SER A 191 -7.86 -7.40 15.41
C SER A 191 -9.30 -6.91 15.29
N ASP A 192 -10.25 -7.83 15.11
CA ASP A 192 -11.60 -7.50 14.65
C ASP A 192 -12.45 -6.94 15.79
N GLU A 193 -12.24 -7.42 17.02
CA GLU A 193 -13.02 -6.99 18.19
C GLU A 193 -12.23 -5.98 19.01
N GLN A 194 -11.09 -6.40 19.57
CA GLN A 194 -10.44 -5.62 20.62
C GLN A 194 -9.78 -4.34 20.10
N MET A 195 -9.13 -4.40 18.94
CA MET A 195 -8.47 -3.24 18.35
C MET A 195 -9.46 -2.28 17.70
N THR A 196 -10.53 -2.78 17.08
CA THR A 196 -11.61 -1.93 16.57
C THR A 196 -12.22 -1.11 17.69
N ASP A 197 -12.63 -1.75 18.79
CA ASP A 197 -13.16 -1.07 19.98
C ASP A 197 -12.17 -0.03 20.55
N LEU A 198 -10.88 -0.37 20.56
CA LEU A 198 -9.84 0.52 21.09
C LEU A 198 -9.64 1.76 20.22
N LEU A 199 -9.79 1.63 18.90
CA LEU A 199 -9.64 2.75 17.96
C LEU A 199 -10.92 3.59 17.83
N GLU A 200 -12.08 3.05 18.18
CA GLU A 200 -13.32 3.84 18.31
C GLU A 200 -13.27 4.79 19.51
N ASP A 201 -12.46 4.50 20.53
CA ASP A 201 -12.13 5.47 21.57
C ASP A 201 -11.36 6.66 20.98
N SER A 202 -11.96 7.85 21.08
CA SER A 202 -11.39 9.11 20.59
C SER A 202 -9.96 9.40 21.09
N SER A 203 -9.56 8.80 22.23
CA SER A 203 -8.23 8.91 22.83
C SER A 203 -7.14 8.20 22.02
N PHE A 204 -7.49 7.14 21.28
CA PHE A 204 -6.54 6.32 20.52
C PHE A 204 -6.84 6.25 19.02
N ALA A 205 -7.98 6.79 18.56
CA ALA A 205 -8.39 6.80 17.16
C ALA A 205 -7.29 7.25 16.18
N GLN A 206 -6.43 8.20 16.58
CA GLN A 206 -5.32 8.67 15.75
C GLN A 206 -4.33 7.58 15.35
N PHE A 207 -4.16 6.51 16.15
CA PHE A 207 -3.24 5.42 15.86
C PHE A 207 -3.66 4.59 14.64
N ALA A 208 -4.92 4.67 14.19
CA ALA A 208 -5.34 4.13 12.90
C ALA A 208 -4.61 4.81 11.71
N LEU A 209 -4.15 6.04 11.90
CA LEU A 209 -3.49 6.87 10.88
C LEU A 209 -1.98 7.03 11.12
N VAL A 210 -1.43 6.48 12.20
CA VAL A 210 0.01 6.63 12.51
C VAL A 210 0.81 5.57 11.76
N GLY A 211 1.62 5.99 10.78
CA GLY A 211 2.52 5.10 10.05
C GLY A 211 1.75 3.98 9.32
N SER A 212 1.97 2.72 9.72
CA SER A 212 1.23 1.58 9.17
C SER A 212 -0.24 1.53 9.58
N GLY A 213 -0.63 2.27 10.63
CA GLY A 213 -1.90 2.06 11.31
C GLY A 213 -1.95 0.68 11.98
N VAL A 214 -3.13 0.09 12.06
CA VAL A 214 -3.36 -1.28 12.50
C VAL A 214 -3.54 -2.18 11.28
N GLN A 215 -2.61 -3.11 11.07
CA GLN A 215 -2.60 -4.01 9.93
C GLN A 215 -2.66 -5.47 10.39
N ARG A 216 -3.75 -6.15 10.08
CA ARG A 216 -3.91 -7.58 10.28
C ARG A 216 -3.31 -8.35 9.12
N LYS A 217 -2.09 -8.86 9.29
CA LYS A 217 -1.44 -9.77 8.34
C LYS A 217 -1.85 -11.21 8.66
N VAL A 218 -1.54 -12.12 7.76
CA VAL A 218 -1.86 -13.55 7.92
C VAL A 218 -1.25 -14.13 9.21
N ASP A 219 0.00 -13.79 9.51
CA ASP A 219 0.77 -14.37 10.63
C ASP A 219 0.94 -13.44 11.83
N ARG A 220 0.53 -12.17 11.70
CA ARG A 220 0.81 -11.14 12.72
C ARG A 220 -0.14 -9.96 12.68
N LEU A 221 -0.23 -9.27 13.80
CA LEU A 221 -0.77 -7.91 13.86
C LEU A 221 0.38 -6.90 13.89
N THR A 222 0.28 -5.86 13.07
CA THR A 222 1.25 -4.76 13.02
C THR A 222 0.58 -3.46 13.44
N LEU A 223 1.17 -2.76 14.40
CA LEU A 223 0.63 -1.53 14.97
C LEU A 223 1.67 -0.41 14.82
N GLY A 224 1.29 0.65 14.12
CA GLY A 224 2.06 1.88 14.07
C GLY A 224 1.86 2.65 15.38
N VAL A 225 2.94 2.88 16.12
CA VAL A 225 2.89 3.57 17.42
C VAL A 225 3.56 4.94 17.38
N GLN A 226 4.31 5.24 16.33
CA GLN A 226 5.00 6.52 16.17
C GLN A 226 5.18 6.84 14.68
N THR A 227 5.24 8.13 14.34
CA THR A 227 5.63 8.57 13.00
C THR A 227 7.15 8.63 12.87
N VAL A 228 7.67 8.62 11.64
CA VAL A 228 9.11 8.79 11.38
C VAL A 228 9.70 10.09 11.93
N PHE A 229 8.87 11.09 12.25
CA PHE A 229 9.28 12.39 12.79
C PHE A 229 8.98 12.56 14.29
N GLY A 230 8.49 11.51 14.98
CA GLY A 230 8.25 11.59 16.41
C GLY A 230 7.06 12.47 16.81
N HIS A 231 6.03 12.56 15.97
CA HIS A 231 4.89 13.48 16.17
C HIS A 231 3.93 13.05 17.28
N VAL A 232 3.90 11.77 17.66
CA VAL A 232 3.02 11.28 18.73
C VAL A 232 3.72 11.50 20.09
N PRO A 233 3.08 12.15 21.07
CA PRO A 233 3.66 12.29 22.41
C PRO A 233 3.98 10.93 23.05
N LEU A 234 5.19 10.79 23.62
CA LEU A 234 5.65 9.50 24.17
C LEU A 234 4.73 8.94 25.27
N GLU A 235 4.17 9.81 26.11
CA GLU A 235 3.20 9.38 27.13
C GLU A 235 1.97 8.71 26.50
N LEU A 236 1.48 9.24 25.39
CA LEU A 236 0.34 8.68 24.67
C LEU A 236 0.70 7.36 23.98
N VAL A 237 1.94 7.24 23.48
CA VAL A 237 2.47 5.97 22.96
C VAL A 237 2.49 4.89 24.04
N VAL A 238 2.99 5.20 25.24
CA VAL A 238 3.04 4.26 26.36
C VAL A 238 1.62 3.84 26.77
N ARG A 239 0.70 4.79 26.95
CA ARG A 239 -0.70 4.49 27.27
C ARG A 239 -1.37 3.59 26.23
N TYR A 240 -1.10 3.81 24.95
CA TYR A 240 -1.63 2.97 23.88
C TYR A 240 -1.05 1.55 23.93
N ILE A 241 0.26 1.41 24.13
CA ILE A 241 0.91 0.10 24.26
C ILE A 241 0.36 -0.69 25.44
N ASP A 242 0.16 -0.04 26.59
CA ASP A 242 -0.38 -0.70 27.78
C ASP A 242 -1.83 -1.12 27.57
N ALA A 243 -2.65 -0.30 26.90
CA ALA A 243 -3.99 -0.69 26.49
C ALA A 243 -3.98 -1.90 25.55
N VAL A 244 -3.07 -1.94 24.56
CA VAL A 244 -2.93 -3.10 23.65
C VAL A 244 -2.53 -4.37 24.41
N LYS A 245 -1.59 -4.29 25.36
CA LYS A 245 -1.19 -5.43 26.20
C LYS A 245 -2.34 -5.97 27.03
N GLU A 246 -3.18 -5.09 27.57
CA GLU A 246 -4.39 -5.48 28.29
C GLU A 246 -5.35 -6.26 27.37
N ARG A 247 -5.56 -5.79 26.14
CA ARG A 247 -6.43 -6.45 25.16
C ARG A 247 -5.92 -7.82 24.72
N ILE A 248 -4.61 -7.92 24.51
CA ILE A 248 -3.93 -9.19 24.25
C ILE A 248 -4.24 -10.21 25.36
N HIS A 249 -4.06 -9.82 26.62
CA HIS A 249 -4.26 -10.74 27.75
C HIS A 249 -5.69 -11.26 27.87
N ARG A 250 -6.69 -10.50 27.38
CA ARG A 250 -8.08 -10.94 27.34
C ARG A 250 -8.33 -12.03 26.29
N VAL A 251 -7.61 -11.99 25.17
CA VAL A 251 -7.79 -12.92 24.04
C VAL A 251 -6.92 -14.16 24.21
N ASP A 252 -5.75 -14.00 24.82
CA ASP A 252 -4.77 -15.05 25.11
C ASP A 252 -4.23 -14.91 26.55
N PRO A 253 -4.96 -15.40 27.56
CA PRO A 253 -4.54 -15.33 28.96
C PRO A 253 -3.35 -16.24 29.28
N ASN A 254 -3.05 -17.22 28.42
CA ASN A 254 -1.99 -18.21 28.62
C ASN A 254 -0.66 -17.81 27.95
N ASN A 255 -0.60 -16.66 27.29
CA ASN A 255 0.59 -16.14 26.58
C ASN A 255 1.14 -17.12 25.51
N ALA A 256 0.26 -17.76 24.75
CA ALA A 256 0.63 -18.51 23.55
C ALA A 256 1.12 -17.58 22.41
N VAL A 257 0.73 -16.31 22.41
CA VAL A 257 1.14 -15.29 21.44
C VAL A 257 2.42 -14.58 21.90
N SER A 258 3.38 -14.42 20.97
CA SER A 258 4.67 -13.75 21.21
C SER A 258 4.66 -12.31 20.69
N PHE A 259 5.41 -11.41 21.32
CA PHE A 259 5.40 -9.99 20.98
C PHE A 259 6.79 -9.45 20.74
N SER A 260 6.96 -8.65 19.69
CA SER A 260 8.18 -7.90 19.41
C SER A 260 7.87 -6.42 19.29
N PHE A 261 8.50 -5.61 20.14
CA PHE A 261 8.41 -4.16 20.08
C PHE A 261 9.64 -3.56 19.38
N LYS A 262 9.40 -2.66 18.43
CA LYS A 262 10.40 -1.77 17.86
C LYS A 262 9.96 -0.32 18.08
N LEU A 263 10.93 0.60 18.18
CA LEU A 263 10.72 2.00 18.59
C LEU A 263 9.58 2.75 17.87
N VAL A 264 9.27 2.38 16.62
CA VAL A 264 8.22 2.98 15.78
C VAL A 264 7.03 2.06 15.51
N ARG A 265 7.12 0.78 15.89
CA ARG A 265 6.21 -0.27 15.46
C ARG A 265 6.14 -1.39 16.48
N LEU A 266 4.93 -1.81 16.83
CA LEU A 266 4.69 -3.03 17.60
C LEU A 266 4.24 -4.15 16.64
N GLU A 267 4.91 -5.31 16.71
CA GLU A 267 4.60 -6.51 15.92
C GLU A 267 4.20 -7.65 16.86
N LEU A 268 3.04 -8.27 16.63
CA LEU A 268 2.51 -9.38 17.43
C LEU A 268 2.57 -10.67 16.60
N TYR A 269 3.34 -11.67 17.03
CA TYR A 269 3.62 -12.91 16.32
C TYR A 269 2.93 -14.09 17.00
N LEU A 270 2.57 -15.10 16.21
CA LEU A 270 2.15 -16.39 16.73
C LEU A 270 3.36 -17.32 16.90
N MET A 271 3.37 -18.09 18.00
CA MET A 271 4.23 -19.28 18.15
C MET A 271 3.39 -20.54 18.01
#